data_AF-A0A0S3UF29-F1
#
_entry.id   AF-A0A0S3UF29-F1
#
_cell.length_a   1.000
_cell.length_b   1.000
_cell.length_c   1.000
_cell.angle_alpha   90.00
_cell.angle_beta   90.00
_cell.angle_gamma   90.00
#
_symmetry.space_group_name_H-M   'P 1'
#
loop_
_entity.id
_entity.type
_entity.pdbx_description
1 polymer ?
#
loop_
_entity_poly.entity_id
_entity_poly.type
_entity_poly.pdbx_seq_one_letter_code
_entity_poly.pdbx_strand_id
1 'polypeptide(L)'
;MIEAQFWQWIGQSRQNDSACERQAQQLQQVLTALPATEIVEFQQIFADKLALAYRWDLWGVAYLIGGGCSDDSFEYFCRWLVGQGKARYEQALVDPESVIDELSEHERDLECEELFYASGAAYEALTGEMMPMVDLAYPRHPVGESWTEAELVGRFPRVARNYGIGELNTQNEVNPESIPTLE
;
A
#
# COMPACT_ATOMS: atom_id res chain seq x y z
N MET A 1 -17.43 8.87 13.58
CA MET A 1 -17.44 8.94 12.11
C MET A 1 -17.86 7.59 11.57
N ILE A 2 -18.60 7.54 10.46
CA ILE A 2 -18.91 6.28 9.77
C ILE A 2 -18.01 6.09 8.55
N GLU A 3 -17.87 4.84 8.09
CA GLU A 3 -16.99 4.49 6.96
C GLU A 3 -17.28 5.28 5.67
N ALA A 4 -18.54 5.57 5.36
CA ALA A 4 -18.88 6.36 4.17
C ALA A 4 -18.24 7.77 4.19
N GLN A 5 -18.15 8.38 5.37
CA GLN A 5 -17.56 9.70 5.54
C GLN A 5 -16.03 9.65 5.51
N PHE A 6 -15.42 8.59 6.04
CA PHE A 6 -13.99 8.32 5.86
C PHE A 6 -13.60 8.30 4.38
N TRP A 7 -14.33 7.53 3.56
CA TRP A 7 -14.07 7.45 2.12
C TRP A 7 -14.32 8.77 1.39
N GLN A 8 -15.28 9.56 1.85
CA GLN A 8 -15.50 10.91 1.31
C GLN A 8 -14.25 11.79 1.51
N TRP A 9 -13.64 11.77 2.70
CA TRP A 9 -12.46 12.59 2.99
C TRP A 9 -11.21 12.12 2.25
N ILE A 10 -10.99 10.81 2.14
CA ILE A 10 -9.93 10.23 1.30
C ILE A 10 -10.13 10.62 -0.18
N GLY A 11 -11.36 10.50 -0.67
CA GLY A 11 -11.69 10.88 -2.05
C GLY A 11 -11.43 12.36 -2.30
N GLN A 12 -11.87 13.23 -1.38
CA GLN A 12 -11.69 14.68 -1.49
C GLN A 12 -10.22 15.11 -1.47
N SER A 13 -9.37 14.47 -0.65
CA SER A 13 -7.94 14.82 -0.57
C SER A 13 -7.17 14.49 -1.86
N ARG A 14 -7.67 13.53 -2.66
CA ARG A 14 -7.04 13.07 -3.91
C ARG A 14 -7.41 13.89 -5.16
N GLN A 15 -8.52 14.62 -5.16
CA GLN A 15 -9.19 15.13 -6.39
C GLN A 15 -8.33 15.99 -7.34
N ASN A 16 -7.17 16.48 -6.92
CA ASN A 16 -6.33 17.37 -7.73
C ASN A 16 -4.88 16.89 -7.94
N ASP A 17 -4.46 15.81 -7.26
CA ASP A 17 -3.08 15.34 -7.35
C ASP A 17 -2.94 13.91 -6.80
N SER A 18 -2.23 13.04 -7.53
CA SER A 18 -1.95 11.67 -7.11
C SER A 18 -0.69 11.54 -6.28
N ALA A 19 0.11 12.59 -6.13
CA ALA A 19 1.33 12.55 -5.33
C ALA A 19 1.00 12.41 -3.83
N CYS A 20 1.63 11.43 -3.18
CA CYS A 20 1.39 11.07 -1.79
C CYS A 20 1.45 12.29 -0.84
N GLU A 21 2.56 13.03 -0.85
CA GLU A 21 2.77 14.19 0.03
C GLU A 21 1.66 15.23 -0.11
N ARG A 22 1.22 15.50 -1.35
CA ARG A 22 0.16 16.48 -1.61
C ARG A 22 -1.18 15.97 -1.15
N GLN A 23 -1.51 14.71 -1.39
CA GLN A 23 -2.73 14.11 -0.86
C GLN A 23 -2.75 14.15 0.67
N ALA A 24 -1.62 13.83 1.33
CA ALA A 24 -1.50 13.89 2.79
C ALA A 24 -1.72 15.30 3.34
N GLN A 25 -1.14 16.33 2.71
CA GLN A 25 -1.37 17.73 3.08
C GLN A 25 -2.84 18.14 2.89
N GLN A 26 -3.47 17.76 1.78
CA GLN A 26 -4.89 18.04 1.55
C GLN A 26 -5.78 17.33 2.56
N LEU A 27 -5.46 16.07 2.89
CA LEU A 27 -6.19 15.32 3.90
C LEU A 27 -6.07 15.99 5.28
N GLN A 28 -4.87 16.40 5.68
CA GLN A 28 -4.66 17.15 6.92
C GLN A 28 -5.52 18.42 6.97
N GLN A 29 -5.57 19.19 5.88
CA GLN A 29 -6.39 20.42 5.80
C GLN A 29 -7.87 20.13 5.97
N VAL A 30 -8.39 19.10 5.30
CA VAL A 30 -9.78 18.67 5.43
C VAL A 30 -10.09 18.21 6.86
N LEU A 31 -9.21 17.42 7.47
CA LEU A 31 -9.41 16.88 8.82
C LEU A 31 -9.33 17.95 9.91
N THR A 32 -8.51 18.99 9.74
CA THR A 32 -8.41 20.11 10.70
C THR A 32 -9.74 20.86 10.88
N ALA A 33 -10.66 20.77 9.91
CA ALA A 33 -11.99 21.37 10.00
C ALA A 33 -13.01 20.51 10.79
N LEU A 34 -12.64 19.29 11.19
CA LEU A 34 -13.50 18.36 11.93
C LEU A 34 -13.31 18.48 13.45
N PRO A 35 -14.28 18.05 14.26
CA PRO A 35 -14.09 17.87 15.69
C PRO A 35 -12.94 16.90 15.98
N ALA A 36 -12.14 17.17 17.03
CA ALA A 36 -11.01 16.32 17.42
C ALA A 36 -11.39 14.83 17.60
N THR A 37 -12.59 14.56 18.11
CA THR A 37 -13.12 13.18 18.25
C THR A 37 -13.30 12.50 16.90
N GLU A 38 -13.74 13.22 15.87
CA GLU A 38 -13.92 12.67 14.53
C GLU A 38 -12.58 12.39 13.83
N ILE A 39 -11.52 13.16 14.15
CA ILE A 39 -10.16 12.89 13.64
C ILE A 39 -9.64 11.56 14.20
N VAL A 40 -9.87 11.28 15.48
CA VAL A 40 -9.51 9.99 16.10
C VAL A 40 -10.32 8.84 15.50
N GLU A 41 -11.62 9.03 15.29
CA GLU A 41 -12.47 8.02 14.64
C GLU A 41 -12.05 7.77 13.18
N PHE A 42 -11.64 8.81 12.45
CA PHE A 42 -11.06 8.68 11.12
C PHE A 42 -9.81 7.81 11.15
N GLN A 43 -8.91 8.06 12.11
CA GLN A 43 -7.69 7.28 12.27
C GLN A 43 -7.98 5.80 12.57
N GLN A 44 -8.98 5.50 13.41
CA GLN A 44 -9.40 4.12 13.67
C GLN A 44 -9.87 3.42 12.40
N ILE A 45 -10.72 4.07 11.60
CA ILE A 45 -11.20 3.49 10.35
C ILE A 45 -10.01 3.28 9.38
N PHE A 46 -9.07 4.22 9.30
CA PHE A 46 -7.87 4.05 8.49
C PHE A 46 -7.09 2.81 8.91
N ALA A 47 -6.80 2.66 10.21
CA ALA A 47 -6.10 1.51 10.76
C ALA A 47 -6.81 0.18 10.45
N ASP A 48 -8.14 0.16 10.55
CA ASP A 48 -8.95 -1.03 10.20
C ASP A 48 -8.82 -1.38 8.71
N LYS A 49 -8.74 -0.39 7.81
CA LYS A 49 -8.49 -0.63 6.37
C LYS A 49 -7.08 -1.13 6.12
N LEU A 50 -6.07 -0.61 6.80
CA LEU A 50 -4.72 -1.16 6.69
C LEU A 50 -4.67 -2.63 7.10
N ALA A 51 -5.29 -2.99 8.23
CA ALA A 51 -5.34 -4.38 8.70
C ALA A 51 -6.04 -5.31 7.69
N LEU A 52 -7.09 -4.84 7.01
CA LEU A 52 -7.80 -5.59 5.97
C LEU A 52 -6.98 -5.76 4.68
N ALA A 53 -6.15 -4.78 4.32
CA ALA A 53 -5.27 -4.82 3.16
C ALA A 53 -3.98 -5.61 3.40
N TYR A 54 -3.64 -5.91 4.67
CA TYR A 54 -2.44 -6.63 5.04
C TYR A 54 -2.53 -8.13 4.71
N ARG A 55 -2.40 -8.45 3.42
CA ARG A 55 -2.59 -9.78 2.82
C ARG A 55 -1.43 -10.18 1.93
N TRP A 56 -1.13 -11.47 1.90
CA TRP A 56 -0.03 -12.01 1.08
C TRP A 56 -0.21 -11.78 -0.41
N ASP A 57 -1.44 -11.80 -0.91
CA ASP A 57 -1.71 -11.62 -2.33
C ASP A 57 -1.45 -10.17 -2.79
N LEU A 58 -1.89 -9.18 -2.02
CA LEU A 58 -1.56 -7.78 -2.23
C LEU A 58 -0.06 -7.52 -2.09
N TRP A 59 0.62 -8.17 -1.13
CA TRP A 59 2.08 -8.06 -1.03
C TRP A 59 2.77 -8.66 -2.26
N GLY A 60 2.30 -9.81 -2.78
CA GLY A 60 2.87 -10.40 -3.99
C GLY A 60 2.77 -9.46 -5.21
N VAL A 61 1.64 -8.76 -5.34
CA VAL A 61 1.46 -7.73 -6.37
C VAL A 61 2.42 -6.55 -6.15
N ALA A 62 2.48 -6.00 -4.94
CA ALA A 62 3.40 -4.91 -4.60
C ALA A 62 4.86 -5.30 -4.85
N TYR A 63 5.24 -6.52 -4.49
CA TYR A 63 6.57 -7.09 -4.72
C TYR A 63 6.91 -7.14 -6.21
N LEU A 64 6.01 -7.65 -7.06
CA LEU A 64 6.26 -7.69 -8.51
C LEU A 64 6.39 -6.29 -9.12
N ILE A 65 5.53 -5.35 -8.71
CA ILE A 65 5.56 -3.97 -9.22
C ILE A 65 6.85 -3.26 -8.80
N GLY A 66 7.26 -3.42 -7.54
CA GLY A 66 8.46 -2.78 -6.97
C GLY A 66 9.78 -3.49 -7.30
N GLY A 67 9.74 -4.71 -7.82
CA GLY A 67 10.94 -5.55 -7.99
C GLY A 67 11.53 -6.02 -6.66
N GLY A 68 10.68 -6.20 -5.65
CA GLY A 68 11.02 -6.39 -4.24
C GLY A 68 10.05 -5.61 -3.35
N CYS A 69 9.83 -6.08 -2.12
CA CYS A 69 8.98 -5.37 -1.16
C CYS A 69 9.26 -5.87 0.27
N SER A 70 9.78 -4.99 1.14
CA SER A 70 9.95 -5.27 2.57
C SER A 70 8.65 -5.11 3.34
N ASP A 71 8.65 -5.43 4.65
CA ASP A 71 7.51 -5.15 5.53
C ASP A 71 7.11 -3.67 5.49
N ASP A 72 8.07 -2.75 5.61
CA ASP A 72 7.82 -1.30 5.61
C ASP A 72 7.25 -0.81 4.27
N SER A 73 7.87 -1.21 3.15
CA SER A 73 7.36 -0.90 1.81
C SER A 73 5.95 -1.44 1.59
N PHE A 74 5.64 -2.62 2.14
CA PHE A 74 4.30 -3.19 2.03
C PHE A 74 3.27 -2.43 2.85
N GLU A 75 3.64 -1.95 4.05
CA GLU A 75 2.77 -1.04 4.79
C GLU A 75 2.50 0.25 4.02
N TYR A 76 3.53 0.83 3.39
CA TYR A 76 3.38 2.05 2.61
C TYR A 76 2.52 1.83 1.38
N PHE A 77 2.62 0.64 0.76
CA PHE A 77 1.70 0.20 -0.27
C PHE A 77 0.25 0.11 0.22
N CYS A 78 0.01 -0.46 1.41
CA CYS A 78 -1.34 -0.53 1.98
C CYS A 78 -1.91 0.88 2.23
N ARG A 79 -1.09 1.82 2.72
CA ARG A 79 -1.48 3.22 2.91
C ARG A 79 -1.80 3.91 1.59
N TRP A 80 -0.97 3.71 0.57
CA TRP A 80 -1.22 4.17 -0.79
C TRP A 80 -2.54 3.62 -1.33
N LEU A 81 -2.80 2.32 -1.16
CA LEU A 81 -4.00 1.65 -1.65
C LEU A 81 -5.27 2.21 -1.00
N VAL A 82 -5.24 2.50 0.30
CA VAL A 82 -6.33 3.22 0.97
C VAL A 82 -6.49 4.62 0.37
N GLY A 83 -5.38 5.34 0.12
CA GLY A 83 -5.36 6.64 -0.52
C GLY A 83 -5.98 6.68 -1.92
N GLN A 84 -5.97 5.56 -2.65
CA GLN A 84 -6.64 5.43 -3.95
C GLN A 84 -8.16 5.59 -3.88
N GLY A 85 -8.74 5.50 -2.68
CA GLY A 85 -10.16 5.64 -2.42
C GLY A 85 -10.92 4.32 -2.57
N LYS A 86 -12.19 4.37 -2.15
CA LYS A 86 -13.01 3.19 -1.87
C LYS A 86 -13.05 2.17 -3.02
N ALA A 87 -13.36 2.62 -4.23
CA ALA A 87 -13.61 1.72 -5.36
C ALA A 87 -12.35 0.91 -5.73
N ARG A 88 -11.20 1.58 -5.84
CA ARG A 88 -9.91 0.95 -6.14
C ARG A 88 -9.46 0.02 -5.01
N TYR A 89 -9.60 0.49 -3.77
CA TYR A 89 -9.29 -0.30 -2.58
C TYR A 89 -10.12 -1.60 -2.51
N GLU A 90 -11.45 -1.50 -2.64
CA GLU A 90 -12.34 -2.67 -2.59
C GLU A 90 -12.11 -3.62 -3.77
N GLN A 91 -11.85 -3.09 -4.97
CA GLN A 91 -11.55 -3.91 -6.14
C GLN A 91 -10.25 -4.70 -5.95
N ALA A 92 -9.19 -4.08 -5.41
CA ALA A 92 -7.91 -4.75 -5.15
C ALA A 92 -8.03 -5.86 -4.09
N LEU A 93 -8.96 -5.73 -3.13
CA LEU A 93 -9.22 -6.81 -2.17
C LEU A 93 -9.90 -8.03 -2.82
N VAL A 94 -10.60 -7.85 -3.94
CA VAL A 94 -11.26 -8.93 -4.68
C VAL A 94 -10.34 -9.50 -5.76
N ASP A 95 -9.68 -8.63 -6.50
CA ASP A 95 -8.72 -8.94 -7.57
C ASP A 95 -7.44 -8.12 -7.33
N PRO A 96 -6.41 -8.70 -6.67
CA PRO A 96 -5.16 -7.99 -6.37
C PRO A 96 -4.49 -7.41 -7.62
N GLU A 97 -4.63 -8.06 -8.78
CA GLU A 97 -4.03 -7.57 -10.03
C GLU A 97 -4.72 -6.30 -10.55
N SER A 98 -5.91 -5.94 -10.07
CA SER A 98 -6.60 -4.71 -10.48
C SER A 98 -5.85 -3.44 -10.11
N VAL A 99 -4.86 -3.52 -9.21
CA VAL A 99 -3.99 -2.41 -8.81
C VAL A 99 -3.37 -1.73 -10.04
N ILE A 100 -3.09 -2.48 -11.11
CA ILE A 100 -2.44 -1.96 -12.32
C ILE A 100 -3.39 -1.32 -13.32
N ASP A 101 -4.71 -1.48 -13.17
CA ASP A 101 -5.68 -1.10 -14.21
C ASP A 101 -5.86 0.40 -14.37
N GLU A 102 -5.58 1.16 -13.30
CA GLU A 102 -5.78 2.60 -13.30
C GLU A 102 -4.57 3.39 -12.76
N LEU A 103 -3.37 2.78 -12.85
CA LEU A 103 -2.11 3.49 -12.66
C LEU A 103 -1.90 4.43 -13.84
N SER A 104 -1.84 5.73 -13.57
CA SER A 104 -1.39 6.70 -14.58
C SER A 104 0.10 6.50 -14.89
N GLU A 105 0.57 6.95 -16.06
CA GLU A 105 1.99 6.86 -16.46
C GLU A 105 2.97 7.55 -15.48
N HIS A 106 2.42 8.40 -14.60
CA HIS A 106 3.13 9.15 -13.56
C HIS A 106 3.06 8.49 -12.17
N GLU A 107 2.17 7.51 -11.96
CA GLU A 107 2.07 6.72 -10.73
C GLU A 107 3.02 5.53 -10.81
N ARG A 108 4.31 5.82 -10.61
CA ARG A 108 5.37 4.79 -10.57
C ARG A 108 5.73 4.39 -9.15
N ASP A 109 5.37 5.24 -8.19
CA ASP A 109 5.55 4.97 -6.77
C ASP A 109 4.20 4.60 -6.17
N LEU A 110 4.11 3.36 -5.71
CA LEU A 110 2.90 2.81 -5.08
C LEU A 110 3.04 2.81 -3.56
N GLU A 111 3.97 3.60 -3.02
CA GLU A 111 4.16 3.79 -1.60
C GLU A 111 3.63 5.16 -1.18
N CYS A 112 3.08 5.24 0.04
CA CYS A 112 2.64 6.50 0.60
C CYS A 112 2.66 6.46 2.14
N GLU A 113 3.79 6.82 2.73
CA GLU A 113 3.96 6.79 4.18
C GLU A 113 3.11 7.89 4.86
N GLU A 114 3.15 9.10 4.30
CA GLU A 114 2.71 10.36 4.90
C GLU A 114 1.20 10.42 5.13
N LEU A 115 0.42 9.73 4.30
CA LEU A 115 -1.03 9.78 4.33
C LEU A 115 -1.61 9.31 5.67
N PHE A 116 -0.96 8.34 6.32
CA PHE A 116 -1.39 7.83 7.62
C PHE A 116 -1.17 8.83 8.75
N TYR A 117 -0.16 9.72 8.64
CA TYR A 117 0.16 10.71 9.67
C TYR A 117 -0.69 11.99 9.57
N ALA A 118 -1.45 12.17 8.48
CA ALA A 118 -2.24 13.37 8.25
C ALA A 118 -3.28 13.65 9.36
N SER A 119 -3.88 12.61 9.94
CA SER A 119 -4.82 12.71 11.06
C SER A 119 -4.15 13.22 12.34
N GLY A 120 -2.98 12.67 12.69
CA GLY A 120 -2.20 13.09 13.85
C GLY A 120 -1.77 14.55 13.74
N ALA A 121 -1.29 14.95 12.55
CA ALA A 121 -0.91 16.33 12.26
C ALA A 121 -2.11 17.29 12.31
N ALA A 122 -3.30 16.86 11.87
CA ALA A 122 -4.52 17.67 11.96
C ALA A 122 -5.00 17.82 13.42
N TYR A 123 -4.95 16.73 14.20
CA TYR A 123 -5.32 16.74 15.61
C TYR A 123 -4.41 17.66 16.43
N GLU A 124 -3.09 17.58 16.21
CA GLU A 124 -2.11 18.44 16.88
C GLU A 124 -2.30 19.90 16.49
N ALA A 125 -2.52 20.20 15.21
CA ALA A 125 -2.80 21.57 14.76
C ALA A 125 -4.08 22.16 15.39
N LEU A 126 -5.11 21.33 15.61
CA LEU A 126 -6.39 21.76 16.19
C LEU A 126 -6.33 21.93 17.71
N THR A 127 -5.64 21.03 18.41
CA THR A 127 -5.71 20.91 19.88
C THR A 127 -4.46 21.38 20.61
N GLY A 128 -3.31 21.44 19.93
CA GLY A 128 -1.99 21.64 20.53
C GLY A 128 -1.43 20.40 21.25
N GLU A 129 -2.10 19.25 21.16
CA GLU A 129 -1.74 18.02 21.86
C GLU A 129 -1.50 16.88 20.86
N MET A 130 -0.71 15.88 21.26
CA MET A 130 -0.53 14.66 20.48
C MET A 130 -1.85 13.88 20.41
N MET A 131 -2.19 13.36 19.22
CA MET A 131 -3.37 12.51 19.05
C MET A 131 -3.26 11.25 19.92
N PRO A 132 -4.35 10.83 20.59
CA PRO A 132 -4.39 9.54 21.25
C PRO A 132 -4.01 8.41 20.30
N MET A 133 -3.19 7.48 20.79
CA MET A 133 -2.76 6.33 20.01
C MET A 133 -3.97 5.45 19.67
N VAL A 134 -4.07 5.09 18.40
CA VAL A 134 -5.06 4.14 17.87
C VAL A 134 -4.37 2.80 17.70
N ASP A 135 -5.01 1.73 18.15
CA ASP A 135 -4.47 0.38 17.98
C ASP A 135 -4.52 -0.02 16.50
N LEU A 136 -3.34 -0.19 15.90
CA LEU A 136 -3.18 -0.86 14.63
C LEU A 136 -3.36 -2.36 14.88
N ALA A 137 -4.58 -2.84 14.66
CA ALA A 137 -4.93 -4.26 14.77
C ALA A 137 -4.39 -5.09 13.58
N TYR A 138 -3.14 -4.86 13.17
CA TYR A 138 -2.51 -5.70 12.17
C TYR A 138 -2.51 -7.16 12.65
N PRO A 139 -2.82 -8.11 11.76
CA PRO A 139 -2.58 -9.51 12.06
C PRO A 139 -1.06 -9.73 12.20
N ARG A 140 -0.66 -10.72 13.00
CA ARG A 140 0.77 -11.00 13.28
C ARG A 140 1.60 -11.21 12.01
N HIS A 141 0.95 -11.69 10.95
CA HIS A 141 1.50 -11.87 9.61
C HIS A 141 0.39 -11.54 8.60
N PRO A 142 0.74 -11.23 7.35
CA PRO A 142 -0.26 -11.03 6.30
C PRO A 142 -1.22 -12.21 6.20
N VAL A 143 -2.49 -11.90 5.96
CA VAL A 143 -3.54 -12.91 5.83
C VAL A 143 -3.48 -13.59 4.47
N GLY A 144 -3.89 -14.86 4.43
CA GLY A 144 -3.98 -15.65 3.20
C GLY A 144 -2.79 -16.59 3.01
N GLU A 145 -2.62 -17.04 1.77
CA GLU A 145 -1.54 -17.97 1.42
C GLU A 145 -0.26 -17.22 1.10
N SER A 146 0.82 -17.50 1.83
CA SER A 146 2.15 -17.00 1.51
C SER A 146 2.64 -17.52 0.16
N TRP A 147 3.72 -16.95 -0.33
CA TRP A 147 4.32 -17.32 -1.61
C TRP A 147 5.85 -17.31 -1.51
N THR A 148 6.47 -17.94 -2.48
CA THR A 148 7.89 -17.81 -2.84
C THR A 148 7.98 -16.99 -4.14
N GLU A 149 9.12 -16.33 -4.37
CA GLU A 149 9.29 -15.47 -5.56
C GLU A 149 9.05 -16.22 -6.88
N ALA A 150 9.41 -17.50 -6.93
CA ALA A 150 9.20 -18.36 -8.10
C ALA A 150 7.72 -18.56 -8.45
N GLU A 151 6.80 -18.43 -7.48
CA GLU A 151 5.37 -18.60 -7.71
C GLU A 151 4.69 -17.32 -8.21
N LEU A 152 5.28 -16.15 -7.95
CA LEU A 152 4.61 -14.85 -8.15
C LEU A 152 4.21 -14.61 -9.61
N VAL A 153 5.07 -14.94 -10.57
CA VAL A 153 4.78 -14.76 -12.01
C VAL A 153 3.56 -15.60 -12.43
N GLY A 154 3.43 -16.81 -11.88
CA GLY A 154 2.28 -17.68 -12.14
C GLY A 154 1.02 -17.24 -11.39
N ARG A 155 1.16 -16.71 -10.18
CA ARG A 155 0.04 -16.22 -9.34
C ARG A 155 -0.53 -14.89 -9.85
N PHE A 156 0.29 -14.00 -10.39
CA PHE A 156 -0.09 -12.65 -10.85
C PHE A 156 0.40 -12.38 -12.29
N PRO A 157 -0.15 -13.09 -13.29
CA PRO A 157 0.33 -13.06 -14.66
C PRO A 157 0.05 -11.75 -15.41
N ARG A 158 -0.99 -10.98 -15.05
CA ARG A 158 -1.26 -9.66 -15.66
C ARG A 158 -0.22 -8.66 -15.21
N VAL A 159 0.10 -8.64 -13.91
CA VAL A 159 1.16 -7.78 -13.34
C VAL A 159 2.49 -8.13 -13.99
N ALA A 160 2.88 -9.41 -13.97
CA ALA A 160 4.14 -9.85 -14.56
C ALA A 160 4.27 -9.44 -16.03
N ARG A 161 3.21 -9.63 -16.84
CA ARG A 161 3.20 -9.20 -18.25
C ARG A 161 3.34 -7.69 -18.40
N ASN A 162 2.64 -6.90 -17.58
CA ASN A 162 2.66 -5.44 -17.68
C ASN A 162 4.04 -4.85 -17.35
N TYR A 163 4.77 -5.51 -16.44
CA TYR A 163 6.11 -5.09 -16.01
C TYR A 163 7.25 -5.85 -16.69
N GLY A 164 6.95 -6.73 -17.67
CA GLY A 164 7.96 -7.47 -18.43
C GLY A 164 8.74 -8.50 -17.61
N ILE A 165 8.15 -9.02 -16.53
CA ILE A 165 8.76 -9.99 -15.63
C ILE A 165 8.53 -11.39 -16.22
N GLY A 166 9.60 -12.02 -16.72
CA GLY A 166 9.56 -13.41 -17.16
C GLY A 166 9.61 -14.39 -15.98
N GLU A 167 9.19 -15.64 -16.20
CA GLU A 167 9.49 -16.73 -15.27
C GLU A 167 11.00 -16.68 -14.95
N LEU A 168 11.35 -16.57 -13.68
CA LEU A 168 12.75 -16.66 -13.24
C LEU A 168 13.31 -17.95 -13.84
N ASN A 169 14.20 -17.82 -14.84
CA ASN A 169 14.91 -18.96 -15.38
C ASN A 169 15.71 -19.58 -14.22
N THR A 170 15.22 -20.67 -13.64
CA THR A 170 15.95 -21.47 -12.66
C THR A 170 17.10 -22.27 -13.29
N GLN A 171 17.66 -21.79 -14.40
CA GLN A 171 18.86 -22.31 -15.03
C GLN A 171 20.02 -21.33 -14.87
N ASN A 172 20.41 -21.10 -13.62
CA ASN A 172 21.82 -20.92 -13.32
C ASN A 172 22.29 -22.19 -12.61
N GLU A 173 22.34 -23.29 -13.36
CA GLU A 173 23.17 -24.41 -12.97
C GLU A 173 24.62 -23.92 -12.95
N VAL A 174 25.23 -24.04 -11.78
CA VAL A 174 26.67 -23.91 -11.56
C VAL A 174 27.38 -24.73 -12.62
N ASN A 175 28.10 -24.10 -13.54
CA ASN A 175 29.03 -24.80 -14.41
C ASN A 175 30.23 -25.27 -13.56
N PRO A 176 30.44 -26.57 -13.32
CA PRO A 176 31.54 -27.05 -12.50
C PRO A 176 32.87 -27.17 -13.28
N GLU A 177 32.93 -26.83 -14.58
CA GLU A 177 34.13 -27.00 -15.40
C GLU A 177 34.94 -25.72 -15.61
N SER A 178 35.41 -25.11 -14.52
CA SER A 178 36.48 -24.11 -14.60
C SER A 178 37.42 -24.21 -13.41
N ILE A 179 38.05 -25.38 -13.25
CA ILE A 179 39.31 -25.51 -12.51
C ILE A 179 40.43 -25.54 -13.56
N PRO A 180 41.30 -24.52 -13.64
CA PRO A 180 42.47 -24.59 -14.51
C PRO A 180 43.48 -25.55 -13.88
N THR A 181 43.86 -26.58 -14.63
CA THR A 181 45.00 -27.44 -14.32
C THR A 181 46.28 -26.60 -14.36
N LEU A 182 47.00 -26.56 -13.24
CA LEU A 182 48.36 -26.04 -13.16
C LEU A 182 49.33 -27.08 -13.75
N GLU A 183 50.04 -26.70 -14.82
CA GLU A 183 51.36 -27.24 -15.17
C GLU A 183 52.40 -26.13 -15.06
#